data_AF-A0A1N7K2A6-F1
#
_entry.id   AF-A0A1N7K2A6-F1
#
_cell.length_a   1.000
_cell.length_b   1.000
_cell.length_c   1.000
_cell.angle_alpha   90.00
_cell.angle_beta   90.00
_cell.angle_gamma   90.00
#
_symmetry.space_group_name_H-M   'P 1'
#
loop_
_entity.id
_entity.type
_entity.pdbx_description
1 polymer ?
#
loop_
_entity_poly.entity_id
_entity_poly.type
_entity_poly.pdbx_seq_one_letter_code
_entity_poly.pdbx_strand_id
1 'polypeptide(L)'
;MKKSILAALAACTLALPLAAQANEAENIAAARQGYYKLMGLDMGALAAMAKGDVEYNAEAAKLHAANLVALTGYSPKGLYAPGTSNADIPGKTRALPAIWEDMAGVSAKGKAYHEALMELAAVAGDGRAALAPAVGKLGGTCKSCHDDYRAKDF
;
A
#
# COMPACT_ATOMS: atom_id res chain seq x y z
N MET A 1 0.98 54.66 -44.43
CA MET A 1 2.31 54.39 -43.83
C MET A 1 2.09 54.17 -42.35
N LYS A 2 1.89 52.91 -41.92
CA LYS A 2 2.90 52.01 -41.34
C LYS A 2 3.30 52.40 -39.89
N LYS A 3 3.13 51.41 -39.00
CA LYS A 3 3.71 51.23 -37.63
C LYS A 3 2.81 51.76 -36.50
N SER A 4 2.37 51.01 -35.50
CA SER A 4 2.55 49.60 -35.13
C SER A 4 1.43 49.25 -34.14
N ILE A 5 0.45 48.47 -34.58
CA ILE A 5 -0.44 47.69 -33.72
C ILE A 5 0.28 46.36 -33.55
N LEU A 6 0.68 45.96 -32.34
CA LEU A 6 1.00 44.58 -31.91
C LEU A 6 1.83 44.60 -30.62
N ALA A 7 1.17 44.60 -29.45
CA ALA A 7 1.79 44.23 -28.18
C ALA A 7 0.74 43.96 -27.10
N ALA A 8 -0.16 42.98 -27.30
CA ALA A 8 -1.00 42.47 -26.22
C ALA A 8 -1.62 41.12 -26.60
N LEU A 9 -0.80 40.09 -26.83
CA LEU A 9 -1.31 38.70 -26.91
C LEU A 9 -0.20 37.71 -26.57
N ALA A 10 0.27 37.69 -25.33
CA ALA A 10 1.22 36.68 -24.86
C ALA A 10 1.09 36.46 -23.35
N ALA A 11 -0.06 35.95 -22.89
CA ALA A 11 -0.19 35.42 -21.52
C ALA A 11 -1.39 34.49 -21.41
N CYS A 12 -1.31 33.26 -21.95
CA CYS A 12 -2.36 32.25 -21.68
C CYS A 12 -1.92 30.78 -21.84
N THR A 13 -0.65 30.42 -21.62
CA THR A 13 -0.19 29.03 -21.84
C THR A 13 0.47 28.31 -20.65
N LEU A 14 0.29 28.77 -19.40
CA LEU A 14 0.92 28.14 -18.22
C LEU A 14 0.03 27.18 -17.39
N ALA A 15 -1.19 26.86 -17.82
CA ALA A 15 -2.09 26.00 -17.03
C ALA A 15 -1.96 24.48 -17.28
N LEU A 16 -1.12 24.04 -18.23
CA LEU A 16 -1.03 22.62 -18.64
C LEU A 16 -0.26 21.65 -17.71
N PRO A 17 0.73 22.04 -16.87
CA PRO A 17 1.50 21.05 -16.10
C PRO A 17 0.76 20.47 -14.89
N LEU A 18 -0.21 21.20 -14.31
CA LEU A 18 -0.85 20.80 -13.05
C LEU A 18 -1.80 19.59 -13.21
N ALA A 19 -2.55 19.54 -14.31
CA ALA A 19 -3.49 18.45 -14.57
C ALA A 19 -2.78 17.12 -14.89
N ALA A 20 -1.64 17.17 -15.58
CA ALA A 20 -0.84 15.99 -15.89
C ALA A 20 -0.18 15.39 -14.62
N GLN A 21 0.35 16.23 -13.73
CA GLN A 21 0.92 15.77 -12.44
C GLN A 21 -0.13 15.18 -11.50
N ALA A 22 -1.33 15.76 -11.44
CA ALA A 22 -2.42 15.22 -10.61
C ALA A 22 -2.81 13.80 -11.07
N ASN A 23 -2.90 13.55 -12.37
CA ASN A 23 -3.20 12.22 -12.92
C ASN A 23 -2.12 11.19 -12.53
N GLU A 24 -0.83 11.55 -12.62
CA GLU A 24 0.26 10.64 -12.24
C GLU A 24 0.24 10.31 -10.74
N ALA A 25 0.06 11.31 -9.86
CA ALA A 25 -0.01 11.10 -8.42
C ALA A 25 -1.19 10.20 -8.02
N GLU A 26 -2.35 10.39 -8.67
CA GLU A 26 -3.53 9.53 -8.51
C GLU A 26 -3.25 8.10 -8.99
N ASN A 27 -2.59 7.91 -10.12
CA ASN A 27 -2.22 6.58 -10.64
C ASN A 27 -1.26 5.85 -9.70
N ILE A 28 -0.26 6.54 -9.16
CA ILE A 28 0.66 5.96 -8.16
C ILE A 28 -0.09 5.59 -6.88
N ALA A 29 -0.99 6.45 -6.40
CA ALA A 29 -1.82 6.13 -5.24
C ALA A 29 -2.74 4.92 -5.49
N ALA A 30 -3.33 4.82 -6.68
CA ALA A 30 -4.14 3.67 -7.09
C ALA A 30 -3.30 2.38 -7.16
N ALA A 31 -2.07 2.44 -7.69
CA ALA A 31 -1.15 1.32 -7.70
C ALA A 31 -0.77 0.89 -6.27
N ARG A 32 -0.51 1.83 -5.36
CA ARG A 32 -0.26 1.56 -3.94
C ARG A 32 -1.44 0.84 -3.29
N GLN A 33 -2.66 1.30 -3.55
CA GLN A 33 -3.87 0.62 -3.07
C GLN A 33 -4.02 -0.78 -3.66
N GLY A 34 -3.73 -0.96 -4.96
CA GLY A 34 -3.75 -2.26 -5.63
C GLY A 34 -2.81 -3.27 -4.97
N TYR A 35 -1.57 -2.86 -4.68
CA TYR A 35 -0.59 -3.68 -3.96
C TYR A 35 -1.15 -4.20 -2.62
N TYR A 36 -1.66 -3.30 -1.78
CA TYR A 36 -2.22 -3.70 -0.48
C TYR A 36 -3.56 -4.45 -0.58
N LYS A 37 -4.33 -4.28 -1.65
CA LYS A 37 -5.54 -5.07 -1.92
C LYS A 37 -5.19 -6.53 -2.21
N LEU A 38 -4.13 -6.79 -2.99
CA LEU A 38 -3.64 -8.16 -3.22
C LEU A 38 -3.20 -8.82 -1.92
N MET A 39 -2.41 -8.11 -1.10
CA MET A 39 -2.03 -8.61 0.23
C MET A 39 -3.25 -8.89 1.13
N GLY A 40 -4.24 -8.01 1.10
CA GLY A 40 -5.48 -8.17 1.86
C GLY A 40 -6.30 -9.39 1.45
N LEU A 41 -6.26 -9.79 0.17
CA LEU A 41 -6.95 -10.97 -0.34
C LEU A 41 -6.38 -12.26 0.27
N ASP A 42 -5.06 -12.45 0.19
CA ASP A 42 -4.41 -13.65 0.74
C ASP A 42 -4.46 -13.67 2.27
N MET A 43 -4.22 -12.52 2.92
CA MET A 43 -4.34 -12.40 4.38
C MET A 43 -5.76 -12.70 4.86
N GLY A 44 -6.80 -12.31 4.10
CA GLY A 44 -8.19 -12.58 4.41
C GLY A 44 -8.51 -14.08 4.46
N ALA A 45 -8.01 -14.85 3.49
CA ALA A 45 -8.20 -16.30 3.46
C ALA A 45 -7.48 -17.00 4.64
N LEU A 46 -6.24 -16.60 4.92
CA LEU A 46 -5.49 -17.08 6.09
C LEU A 46 -6.21 -16.76 7.41
N ALA A 47 -6.75 -15.54 7.54
CA ALA A 47 -7.49 -15.11 8.70
C ALA A 47 -8.80 -15.88 8.91
N ALA A 48 -9.54 -16.18 7.84
CA ALA A 48 -10.75 -16.99 7.91
C ALA A 48 -10.45 -18.40 8.42
N MET A 49 -9.41 -19.05 7.89
CA MET A 49 -8.95 -20.37 8.37
C MET A 49 -8.47 -20.33 9.83
N ALA A 50 -7.69 -19.31 10.20
CA ALA A 50 -7.21 -19.14 11.57
C ALA A 50 -8.36 -18.99 12.58
N LYS A 51 -9.37 -18.16 12.25
CA LYS A 51 -10.56 -17.96 13.07
C LYS A 51 -11.47 -19.19 13.14
N GLY A 52 -11.41 -20.07 12.15
CA GLY A 52 -12.32 -21.19 12.00
C GLY A 52 -13.64 -20.80 11.34
N ASP A 53 -13.67 -19.66 10.64
CA ASP A 53 -14.82 -19.24 9.83
C ASP A 53 -14.94 -20.14 8.58
N VAL A 54 -13.83 -20.73 8.16
CA VAL A 54 -13.74 -21.77 7.13
C VAL A 54 -12.86 -22.91 7.63
N GLU A 55 -13.07 -24.12 7.10
CA GLU A 55 -12.24 -25.29 7.41
C GLU A 55 -10.78 -25.06 6.98
N TYR A 56 -9.85 -25.51 7.81
CA TYR A 56 -8.42 -25.40 7.51
C TYR A 56 -8.04 -26.32 6.34
N ASN A 57 -7.34 -25.77 5.37
CA ASN A 57 -6.74 -26.51 4.27
C ASN A 57 -5.26 -26.16 4.16
N ALA A 58 -4.37 -27.14 4.38
CA ALA A 58 -2.93 -26.93 4.42
C ALA A 58 -2.36 -26.40 3.10
N GLU A 59 -2.85 -26.91 1.96
CA GLU A 59 -2.36 -26.50 0.65
C GLU A 59 -2.82 -25.07 0.30
N ALA A 60 -4.07 -24.73 0.64
CA ALA A 60 -4.56 -23.36 0.50
C ALA A 60 -3.79 -22.38 1.40
N ALA A 61 -3.53 -22.76 2.65
CA ALA A 61 -2.77 -21.92 3.58
C ALA A 61 -1.33 -21.67 3.08
N LYS A 62 -0.64 -22.71 2.61
CA LYS A 62 0.68 -22.58 1.99
C LYS A 62 0.63 -21.67 0.75
N LEU A 63 -0.38 -21.84 -0.11
CA LEU A 63 -0.53 -21.02 -1.32
C LEU A 63 -0.70 -19.53 -0.98
N HIS A 64 -1.61 -19.19 -0.05
CA HIS A 64 -1.82 -17.80 0.35
C HIS A 64 -0.59 -17.21 1.04
N ALA A 65 0.11 -17.99 1.88
CA ALA A 65 1.37 -17.55 2.47
C ALA A 65 2.43 -17.29 1.38
N ALA A 66 2.57 -18.19 0.40
CA ALA A 66 3.52 -18.05 -0.70
C ALA A 66 3.21 -16.84 -1.60
N ASN A 67 1.94 -16.56 -1.87
CA ASN A 67 1.52 -15.36 -2.60
C ASN A 67 1.94 -14.08 -1.86
N LEU A 68 1.74 -14.02 -0.54
CA LEU A 68 2.22 -12.90 0.27
C LEU A 68 3.73 -12.77 0.20
N VAL A 69 4.48 -13.89 0.28
CA VAL A 69 5.95 -13.88 0.13
C VAL A 69 6.34 -13.30 -1.23
N ALA A 70 5.69 -13.74 -2.31
CA ALA A 70 5.94 -13.24 -3.66
C ALA A 70 5.70 -11.72 -3.78
N LEU A 71 4.63 -11.20 -3.16
CA LEU A 71 4.36 -9.77 -3.11
C LEU A 71 5.44 -8.98 -2.36
N THR A 72 6.14 -9.58 -1.39
CA THR A 72 7.28 -8.93 -0.73
C THR A 72 8.58 -8.96 -1.54
N GLY A 73 8.64 -9.76 -2.61
CA GLY A 73 9.73 -9.72 -3.59
C GLY A 73 9.66 -8.51 -4.53
N TYR A 74 8.51 -7.87 -4.64
CA TYR A 74 8.34 -6.61 -5.35
C TYR A 74 8.79 -5.43 -4.48
N SER A 75 9.58 -4.51 -5.05
CA SER A 75 10.01 -3.29 -4.36
C SER A 75 8.91 -2.23 -4.38
N PRO A 76 8.34 -1.84 -3.21
CA PRO A 76 7.26 -0.85 -3.17
C PRO A 76 7.74 0.59 -3.28
N LYS A 77 9.05 0.86 -3.47
CA LYS A 77 9.60 2.23 -3.45
C LYS A 77 8.87 3.19 -4.41
N GLY A 78 8.55 2.73 -5.62
CA GLY A 78 7.81 3.55 -6.61
C GLY A 78 6.38 3.88 -6.18
N LEU A 79 5.79 3.09 -5.29
CA LEU A 79 4.45 3.32 -4.73
C LEU A 79 4.43 4.48 -3.72
N TYR A 80 5.58 4.96 -3.27
CA TYR A 80 5.72 6.01 -2.25
C TYR A 80 6.34 7.30 -2.80
N ALA A 81 6.09 7.61 -4.08
CA ALA A 81 6.54 8.86 -4.69
C ALA A 81 6.04 10.09 -3.87
N PRO A 82 6.87 11.13 -3.69
CA PRO A 82 6.45 12.39 -3.06
C PRO A 82 5.24 13.01 -3.77
N GLY A 83 4.42 13.77 -3.05
CA GLY A 83 3.22 14.39 -3.61
C GLY A 83 2.04 13.43 -3.77
N THR A 84 2.08 12.26 -3.11
CA THR A 84 1.00 11.27 -3.18
C THR A 84 0.35 11.00 -1.82
N SER A 85 0.47 11.95 -0.87
CA SER A 85 -0.25 11.90 0.41
C SER A 85 -1.71 12.33 0.26
N ASN A 86 -2.52 12.09 1.28
CA ASN A 86 -3.91 12.56 1.31
C ASN A 86 -4.00 14.09 1.45
N ALA A 87 -2.95 14.78 1.89
CA ALA A 87 -2.87 16.23 1.86
C ALA A 87 -2.56 16.77 0.46
N ASP A 88 -1.76 16.03 -0.32
CA ASP A 88 -1.39 16.40 -1.70
C ASP A 88 -2.53 16.15 -2.70
N ILE A 89 -3.22 15.01 -2.55
CA ILE A 89 -4.33 14.57 -3.42
C ILE A 89 -5.58 14.19 -2.59
N PRO A 90 -6.32 15.19 -2.07
CA PRO A 90 -7.47 14.96 -1.18
C PRO A 90 -8.54 14.05 -1.78
N GLY A 91 -9.07 13.13 -0.98
CA GLY A 91 -10.10 12.18 -1.39
C GLY A 91 -9.62 11.06 -2.33
N LYS A 92 -8.34 11.02 -2.70
CA LYS A 92 -7.77 10.00 -3.62
C LYS A 92 -6.97 8.92 -2.90
N THR A 93 -6.48 9.20 -1.70
CA THR A 93 -5.69 8.26 -0.91
C THR A 93 -5.90 8.50 0.58
N ARG A 94 -5.57 7.48 1.40
CA ARG A 94 -5.55 7.57 2.87
C ARG A 94 -4.13 7.56 3.43
N ALA A 95 -3.11 7.64 2.57
CA ALA A 95 -1.72 7.71 3.00
C ALA A 95 -1.45 9.07 3.65
N LEU A 96 -1.11 9.08 4.93
CA LEU A 96 -0.85 10.32 5.67
C LEU A 96 0.51 10.94 5.29
N PRO A 97 0.69 12.27 5.39
CA PRO A 97 1.98 12.94 5.16
C PRO A 97 3.10 12.37 6.05
N ALA A 98 2.75 11.89 7.25
CA ALA A 98 3.64 11.23 8.21
C ALA A 98 4.49 10.10 7.61
N ILE A 99 4.03 9.45 6.54
CA ILE A 99 4.84 8.45 5.80
C ILE A 99 6.14 9.06 5.30
N TRP A 100 6.08 10.24 4.69
CA TRP A 100 7.24 10.90 4.09
C TRP A 100 8.09 11.63 5.12
N GLU A 101 7.49 12.03 6.25
CA GLU A 101 8.20 12.59 7.41
C GLU A 101 8.97 11.51 8.19
N ASP A 102 8.50 10.26 8.16
CA ASP A 102 9.08 9.12 8.90
C ASP A 102 9.27 7.88 8.00
N MET A 103 9.96 8.05 6.88
CA MET A 103 10.27 6.94 5.98
C MET A 103 11.09 5.82 6.65
N ALA A 104 11.88 6.16 7.68
CA ALA A 104 12.63 5.19 8.46
C ALA A 104 11.68 4.27 9.27
N GLY A 105 10.67 4.84 9.95
CA GLY A 105 9.64 4.09 10.65
C GLY A 105 8.80 3.22 9.70
N VAL A 106 8.42 3.74 8.53
CA VAL A 106 7.74 2.96 7.49
C VAL A 106 8.59 1.75 7.05
N SER A 107 9.89 1.96 6.82
CA SER A 107 10.82 0.89 6.45
C SER A 107 10.97 -0.15 7.57
N ALA A 108 11.06 0.28 8.83
CA ALA A 108 11.14 -0.61 9.99
C ALA A 108 9.87 -1.47 10.14
N LYS A 109 8.68 -0.89 9.95
CA LYS A 109 7.42 -1.65 9.95
C LYS A 109 7.32 -2.61 8.77
N GLY A 110 7.80 -2.23 7.60
CA GLY A 110 7.91 -3.12 6.44
C GLY A 110 8.82 -4.34 6.71
N LYS A 111 9.96 -4.13 7.40
CA LYS A 111 10.83 -5.22 7.85
C LYS A 111 10.14 -6.14 8.86
N ALA A 112 9.46 -5.57 9.85
CA ALA A 112 8.71 -6.34 10.84
C ALA A 112 7.59 -7.17 10.21
N TYR A 113 6.88 -6.61 9.21
CA TYR A 113 5.91 -7.35 8.40
C TYR A 113 6.56 -8.53 7.69
N HIS A 114 7.70 -8.31 7.01
CA HIS A 114 8.40 -9.37 6.28
C HIS A 114 8.87 -10.50 7.21
N GLU A 115 9.42 -10.18 8.39
CA GLU A 115 9.83 -11.18 9.38
C GLU A 115 8.65 -12.02 9.88
N ALA A 116 7.55 -11.36 10.28
CA ALA A 116 6.34 -12.06 10.70
C ALA A 116 5.74 -12.93 9.57
N LEU A 117 5.86 -12.48 8.32
CA LEU A 117 5.41 -13.24 7.17
C LEU A 117 6.28 -14.49 6.93
N MET A 118 7.59 -14.41 7.09
CA MET A 118 8.47 -15.59 6.96
C MET A 118 8.16 -16.64 8.03
N GLU A 119 7.89 -16.20 9.27
CA GLU A 119 7.43 -17.09 10.33
C GLU A 119 6.09 -17.74 10.00
N LEU A 120 5.13 -16.97 9.48
CA LEU A 120 3.84 -17.50 9.03
C LEU A 120 4.02 -18.53 7.91
N ALA A 121 4.83 -18.21 6.89
CA ALA A 121 5.05 -19.09 5.76
C ALA A 121 5.67 -20.42 6.18
N ALA A 122 6.54 -20.41 7.19
CA ALA A 122 7.16 -21.63 7.73
C ALA A 122 6.16 -22.59 8.37
N VAL A 123 5.06 -22.08 8.95
CA VAL A 123 4.09 -22.88 9.71
C VAL A 123 2.71 -22.98 9.05
N ALA A 124 2.53 -22.38 7.87
CA ALA A 124 1.22 -22.28 7.22
C ALA A 124 0.59 -23.66 6.92
N GLY A 125 1.43 -24.69 6.75
CA GLY A 125 1.01 -26.07 6.48
C GLY A 125 0.76 -26.93 7.73
N ASP A 126 1.04 -26.44 8.93
CA ASP A 126 1.18 -27.26 10.14
C ASP A 126 -0.09 -27.31 11.00
N GLY A 127 -1.24 -27.00 10.39
CA GLY A 127 -2.54 -27.02 11.04
C GLY A 127 -2.98 -25.68 11.60
N ARG A 128 -4.28 -25.56 11.86
CA ARG A 128 -4.88 -24.32 12.38
C ARG A 128 -4.24 -23.82 13.68
N ALA A 129 -3.83 -24.74 14.56
CA ALA A 129 -3.22 -24.40 15.85
C ALA A 129 -1.87 -23.66 15.68
N ALA A 130 -1.09 -23.99 14.66
CA ALA A 130 0.14 -23.29 14.30
C ALA A 130 -0.14 -22.02 13.48
N LEU A 131 -1.09 -22.11 12.54
CA LEU A 131 -1.46 -20.99 11.67
C LEU A 131 -2.01 -19.78 12.44
N ALA A 132 -2.93 -20.01 13.39
CA ALA A 132 -3.66 -18.94 14.06
C ALA A 132 -2.78 -17.91 14.79
N PRO A 133 -1.81 -18.30 15.65
CA PRO A 133 -0.91 -17.33 16.29
C PRO A 133 -0.02 -16.59 15.27
N ALA A 134 0.45 -17.26 14.22
CA ALA A 134 1.28 -16.63 13.19
C ALA A 134 0.49 -15.59 12.36
N VAL A 135 -0.75 -15.91 11.99
CA VAL A 135 -1.70 -14.97 11.38
C VAL A 135 -1.96 -13.78 12.31
N GLY A 136 -2.14 -14.02 13.61
CA GLY A 136 -2.31 -12.96 14.60
C GLY A 136 -1.11 -12.01 14.65
N LYS A 137 0.11 -12.55 14.68
CA LYS A 137 1.36 -11.76 14.65
C LYS A 137 1.47 -10.92 13.38
N LEU A 138 1.25 -11.53 12.21
CA LEU A 138 1.27 -10.81 10.93
C LEU A 138 0.21 -9.69 10.89
N GLY A 139 -1.03 -9.99 11.29
CA GLY A 139 -2.11 -9.00 11.39
C GLY A 139 -1.78 -7.83 12.32
N GLY A 140 -1.04 -8.08 13.40
CA GLY A 140 -0.51 -7.05 14.29
C GLY A 140 0.41 -6.05 13.57
N THR A 141 1.26 -6.53 12.64
CA THR A 141 2.12 -5.64 11.83
C THR A 141 1.31 -4.78 10.85
N CYS A 142 0.24 -5.34 10.25
CA CYS A 142 -0.68 -4.59 9.40
C CYS A 142 -1.34 -3.46 10.20
N LYS A 143 -1.82 -3.77 11.41
CA LYS A 143 -2.43 -2.78 12.31
C LYS A 143 -1.43 -1.69 12.70
N SER A 144 -0.22 -2.08 13.12
CA SER A 144 0.82 -1.14 13.54
C SER A 144 1.20 -0.12 12.46
N CYS A 145 1.20 -0.51 11.18
CA CYS A 145 1.43 0.43 10.08
C CYS A 145 0.21 1.33 9.83
N HIS A 146 -0.99 0.76 9.83
CA HIS A 146 -2.21 1.53 9.60
C HIS A 146 -2.54 2.53 10.71
N ASP A 147 -2.22 2.22 11.96
CA ASP A 147 -2.45 3.13 13.09
C ASP A 147 -1.66 4.44 12.94
N ASP A 148 -0.42 4.35 12.43
CA ASP A 148 0.49 5.50 12.35
C ASP A 148 0.40 6.24 11.00
N TYR A 149 0.14 5.52 9.90
CA TYR A 149 0.37 6.04 8.55
C TYR A 149 -0.85 6.03 7.63
N ARG A 150 -2.01 5.51 8.08
CA ARG A 150 -3.22 5.45 7.27
C ARG A 150 -4.38 6.17 7.94
N ALA A 151 -4.94 7.17 7.26
CA ALA A 151 -6.19 7.79 7.66
C ALA A 151 -7.30 6.73 7.77
N LYS A 152 -8.19 6.88 8.74
CA LYS A 152 -9.35 5.99 8.91
C LYS A 152 -10.28 6.13 7.70
N ASP A 153 -10.52 7.37 7.32
CA ASP A 153 -11.42 7.80 6.25
C ASP A 153 -10.66 8.60 5.19
N PHE A 154 -11.32 8.84 4.05
CA PHE A 154 -10.78 9.65 2.95
C PHE A 154 -10.99 11.14 3.19
#